data_AF-A0A935FW04-F1
#
_entry.id   AF-A0A935FW04-F1
#
_cell.length_a   1.000
_cell.length_b   1.000
_cell.length_c   1.000
_cell.angle_alpha   90.00
_cell.angle_beta   90.00
_cell.angle_gamma   90.00
#
_symmetry.space_group_name_H-M   'P 1'
#
loop_
_entity.id
_entity.type
_entity.pdbx_description
1 polymer ?
#
loop_
_entity_poly.entity_id
_entity_poly.type
_entity_poly.pdbx_seq_one_letter_code
_entity_poly.pdbx_strand_id
1 'polypeptide(L)'
;MDFPYGIKADGSGNVYVTGRSDGSGTGLDFATVKYNSSGEQQWVKRYHESSGDGATSLGVDAAGNVYVTGYVSGNGTSLDYVTIKYNSSGDQIWKIVYDNGSGISAYDLPLALVVDNTGNIFVTEPVHKT
;
A
#
# COMPACT_ATOMS: atom_id res chain seq x y z
N MET A 1 -3.73 -2.74 -16.95
CA MET A 1 -5.00 -3.12 -16.35
C MET A 1 -4.96 -2.64 -14.92
N ASP A 2 -6.07 -2.10 -14.43
CA ASP A 2 -6.14 -1.53 -13.09
C ASP A 2 -7.05 -2.40 -12.21
N PHE A 3 -6.58 -2.72 -11.00
CA PHE A 3 -7.28 -3.58 -10.05
C PHE A 3 -7.31 -2.92 -8.67
N PRO A 4 -8.48 -2.47 -8.18
CA PRO A 4 -8.61 -1.98 -6.82
C PRO A 4 -8.58 -3.14 -5.81
N TYR A 5 -7.85 -2.98 -4.71
CA TYR A 5 -7.74 -3.99 -3.64
C TYR A 5 -8.18 -3.47 -2.27
N GLY A 6 -8.04 -2.17 -2.00
CA GLY A 6 -8.41 -1.58 -0.72
C GLY A 6 -9.25 -0.32 -0.89
N ILE A 7 -10.25 -0.15 -0.02
CA ILE A 7 -11.04 1.06 0.11
C ILE A 7 -11.29 1.39 1.59
N LYS A 8 -11.16 2.67 1.96
CA LYS A 8 -11.56 3.21 3.28
C LYS A 8 -12.20 4.57 3.13
N ALA A 9 -13.03 4.91 4.12
CA ALA A 9 -13.54 6.26 4.32
C ALA A 9 -13.10 6.80 5.68
N ASP A 10 -12.83 8.10 5.77
CA ASP A 10 -12.59 8.77 7.04
C ASP A 10 -13.88 9.34 7.65
N GLY A 11 -13.80 9.91 8.87
CA GLY A 11 -14.94 10.51 9.56
C GLY A 11 -15.50 11.77 8.90
N SER A 12 -14.78 12.36 7.94
CA SER A 12 -15.22 13.51 7.15
C SER A 12 -15.86 13.10 5.81
N GLY A 13 -15.92 11.80 5.52
CA GLY A 13 -16.48 11.27 4.27
C GLY A 13 -15.53 11.31 3.09
N ASN A 14 -14.23 11.57 3.29
CA ASN A 14 -13.25 11.37 2.22
C ASN A 14 -13.06 9.88 1.97
N VAL A 15 -12.90 9.50 0.71
CA VAL A 15 -12.72 8.10 0.28
C VAL A 15 -11.30 7.90 -0.24
N TYR A 16 -10.70 6.80 0.13
CA TYR A 16 -9.34 6.41 -0.23
C TYR A 16 -9.40 5.04 -0.90
N VAL A 17 -8.81 4.91 -2.07
CA VAL A 17 -8.76 3.66 -2.84
C VAL A 17 -7.31 3.34 -3.15
N THR A 18 -6.91 2.09 -2.96
CA THR A 18 -5.58 1.59 -3.37
C THR A 18 -5.69 0.32 -4.20
N GLY A 19 -4.69 0.07 -5.03
CA GLY A 19 -4.56 -1.20 -5.75
C GLY A 19 -3.39 -1.23 -6.72
N ARG A 20 -3.49 -2.11 -7.71
CA ARG A 20 -2.53 -2.26 -8.81
C ARG A 20 -2.98 -1.45 -10.01
N SER A 21 -2.04 -0.84 -10.71
CA SER A 21 -2.32 -0.12 -11.94
C SER A 21 -1.18 -0.27 -12.93
N ASP A 22 -1.47 -0.27 -14.24
CA ASP A 22 -0.41 -0.22 -15.23
C ASP A 22 0.36 1.10 -15.13
N GLY A 23 1.65 0.98 -14.91
CA GLY A 23 2.62 2.05 -15.01
C GLY A 23 3.16 2.21 -16.42
N SER A 24 3.65 3.41 -16.72
CA SER A 24 4.14 3.79 -18.05
C SER A 24 5.55 3.26 -18.29
N GLY A 25 5.65 2.00 -18.71
CA GLY A 25 6.94 1.33 -18.96
C GLY A 25 7.57 0.71 -17.72
N THR A 26 6.85 0.67 -16.60
CA THR A 26 7.32 0.14 -15.30
C THR A 26 6.66 -1.20 -14.93
N GLY A 27 5.65 -1.64 -15.68
CA GLY A 27 4.84 -2.81 -15.31
C GLY A 27 3.68 -2.40 -14.42
N LEU A 28 3.29 -3.24 -13.45
CA LEU A 28 2.30 -2.84 -12.46
C LEU A 28 2.94 -1.99 -11.35
N ASP A 29 2.24 -0.93 -10.97
CA ASP A 29 2.58 -0.01 -9.90
C ASP A 29 1.47 -0.03 -8.83
N PHE A 30 1.80 0.45 -7.63
CA PHE A 30 0.79 0.87 -6.66
C PHE A 30 0.09 2.11 -7.21
N ALA A 31 -1.23 2.18 -7.07
CA ALA A 31 -1.99 3.42 -7.26
C ALA A 31 -2.90 3.65 -6.05
N THR A 32 -2.76 4.81 -5.42
CA THR A 32 -3.62 5.26 -4.32
C THR A 32 -4.25 6.60 -4.67
N VAL A 33 -5.56 6.69 -4.51
CA VAL A 33 -6.35 7.88 -4.86
C VAL A 33 -7.18 8.31 -3.65
N LYS A 34 -7.24 9.61 -3.41
CA LYS A 34 -8.18 10.22 -2.46
C LYS A 34 -9.25 11.00 -3.22
N TYR A 35 -10.50 10.83 -2.80
CA TYR A 35 -11.66 11.61 -3.20
C TYR A 35 -12.24 12.32 -1.96
N ASN A 36 -12.80 13.51 -2.14
CA ASN A 36 -13.58 14.16 -1.08
C ASN A 36 -15.01 13.58 -1.00
N SER A 37 -15.80 14.06 -0.04
CA SER A 37 -17.19 13.62 0.16
C SER A 37 -18.13 13.88 -1.02
N SER A 38 -17.73 14.76 -1.95
CA SER A 38 -18.45 15.04 -3.19
C SER A 38 -18.00 14.15 -4.36
N GLY A 39 -17.05 13.24 -4.13
CA GLY A 39 -16.46 12.38 -5.16
C GLY A 39 -15.38 13.08 -6.00
N GLU A 40 -14.92 14.28 -5.63
CA GLU A 40 -13.88 14.99 -6.36
C GLU A 40 -12.50 14.47 -5.98
N GLN A 41 -11.68 14.12 -6.97
CA GLN A 41 -10.32 13.64 -6.76
C GLN A 41 -9.46 14.74 -6.13
N GLN A 42 -8.87 14.45 -4.98
CA GLN A 42 -7.99 15.36 -4.25
C GLN A 42 -6.52 15.14 -4.63
N TRP A 43 -6.10 13.87 -4.67
CA TRP A 43 -4.75 13.51 -5.09
C TRP A 43 -4.67 12.07 -5.59
N VAL A 44 -3.63 11.80 -6.36
CA VAL A 44 -3.22 10.46 -6.81
C VAL A 44 -1.75 10.28 -6.45
N LYS A 45 -1.40 9.11 -5.91
CA LYS A 45 -0.03 8.70 -5.65
C LYS A 45 0.23 7.36 -6.28
N ARG A 46 1.32 7.29 -7.04
CA ARG A 46 1.85 6.05 -7.59
C ARG A 46 3.16 5.71 -6.91
N TYR A 47 3.37 4.42 -6.67
CA TYR A 47 4.63 3.91 -6.15
C TYR A 47 5.07 2.71 -6.97
N HIS A 48 6.34 2.73 -7.34
CA HIS A 48 7.02 1.72 -8.11
C HIS A 48 8.45 1.59 -7.58
N GLU A 49 8.87 0.36 -7.38
CA GLU A 49 10.22 -0.04 -7.03
C GLU A 49 10.77 -1.04 -8.05
N SER A 50 9.91 -1.89 -8.64
CA SER A 50 10.29 -2.96 -9.56
C SER A 50 9.13 -3.42 -10.46
N SER A 51 9.41 -4.27 -11.43
CA SER A 51 8.35 -4.75 -12.33
C SER A 51 7.37 -5.67 -11.59
N GLY A 52 6.10 -5.26 -11.50
CA GLY A 52 5.02 -6.11 -10.97
C GLY A 52 4.59 -5.80 -9.55
N ASP A 53 4.78 -4.57 -9.09
CA ASP A 53 4.41 -4.12 -7.76
C ASP A 53 2.89 -4.00 -7.59
N GLY A 54 2.39 -4.14 -6.35
CA GLY A 54 0.97 -3.94 -6.10
C GLY A 54 0.57 -3.72 -4.66
N ALA A 55 -0.20 -2.65 -4.43
CA ALA A 55 -0.86 -2.43 -3.15
C ALA A 55 -1.94 -3.50 -2.91
N THR A 56 -1.99 -4.02 -1.69
CA THR A 56 -2.98 -5.03 -1.26
C THR A 56 -3.94 -4.50 -0.20
N SER A 57 -3.51 -3.52 0.60
CA SER A 57 -4.33 -2.99 1.68
C SER A 57 -3.99 -1.53 2.01
N LEU A 58 -4.95 -0.84 2.63
CA LEU A 58 -4.75 0.51 3.15
C LEU A 58 -5.48 0.73 4.47
N GLY A 59 -4.93 1.64 5.28
CA GLY A 59 -5.54 2.17 6.48
C GLY A 59 -5.42 3.69 6.55
N VAL A 60 -6.32 4.32 7.29
CA VAL A 60 -6.36 5.78 7.47
C VAL A 60 -6.49 6.09 8.96
N ASP A 61 -5.64 6.96 9.49
CA ASP A 61 -5.74 7.42 10.89
C ASP A 61 -6.66 8.63 11.04
N ALA A 62 -6.97 9.01 12.29
CA ALA A 62 -7.84 10.14 12.60
C ALA A 62 -7.29 11.51 12.15
N ALA A 63 -5.98 11.61 11.87
CA ALA A 63 -5.36 12.81 11.31
C ALA A 63 -5.42 12.83 9.77
N GLY A 64 -6.00 11.78 9.16
CA GLY A 64 -6.12 11.64 7.72
C GLY A 64 -4.83 11.18 7.04
N ASN A 65 -3.85 10.68 7.79
CA ASN A 65 -2.69 10.03 7.18
C ASN A 65 -3.10 8.66 6.64
N VAL A 66 -2.52 8.30 5.50
CA VAL A 66 -2.82 7.07 4.77
C VAL A 66 -1.62 6.14 4.85
N TYR A 67 -1.86 4.89 5.20
CA TYR A 67 -0.86 3.84 5.27
C TYR A 67 -1.23 2.80 4.22
N VAL A 68 -0.33 2.57 3.27
CA VAL A 68 -0.54 1.64 2.16
C VAL A 68 0.49 0.55 2.28
N THR A 69 0.06 -0.71 2.18
CA THR A 69 0.96 -1.86 2.13
C THR A 69 0.69 -2.69 0.89
N GLY A 70 1.72 -3.41 0.46
CA GLY A 70 1.66 -4.28 -0.69
C GLY A 70 3.01 -4.92 -0.93
N TYR A 71 3.08 -5.71 -2.00
CA TYR A 71 4.28 -6.45 -2.34
C TYR A 71 5.03 -5.74 -3.47
N VAL A 72 6.35 -5.88 -3.46
CA VAL A 72 7.26 -5.45 -4.51
C VAL A 72 8.10 -6.65 -4.93
N SER A 73 8.50 -6.72 -6.20
CA SER A 73 9.42 -7.78 -6.62
C SER A 73 10.84 -7.46 -6.17
N GLY A 74 11.43 -8.34 -5.36
CA GLY A 74 12.85 -8.25 -5.01
C GLY A 74 13.74 -8.50 -6.23
N ASN A 75 15.01 -8.10 -6.17
CA ASN A 75 16.01 -8.32 -7.22
C ASN A 75 16.34 -9.81 -7.42
N GLY A 76 15.40 -10.59 -7.97
CA GLY A 76 15.68 -11.86 -8.63
C GLY A 76 14.93 -13.10 -8.12
N THR A 77 14.43 -13.18 -6.88
CA THR A 77 13.78 -14.44 -6.42
C THR A 77 12.71 -14.36 -5.30
N SER A 78 12.57 -13.27 -4.54
CA SER A 78 11.58 -13.16 -3.44
C SER A 78 10.64 -11.96 -3.64
N LEU A 79 9.38 -12.07 -3.19
CA LEU A 79 8.52 -10.90 -3.01
C LEU A 79 8.78 -10.36 -1.62
N ASP A 80 9.17 -9.09 -1.57
CA ASP A 80 9.26 -8.31 -0.34
C ASP A 80 7.98 -7.50 -0.18
N TYR A 81 7.73 -6.95 1.00
CA TYR A 81 6.63 -6.01 1.16
C TYR A 81 7.07 -4.64 1.61
N VAL A 82 6.36 -3.63 1.09
CA VAL A 82 6.57 -2.23 1.43
C VAL A 82 5.35 -1.70 2.14
N THR A 83 5.58 -0.88 3.15
CA THR A 83 4.56 -0.04 3.76
C THR A 83 4.95 1.42 3.63
N ILE A 84 4.03 2.24 3.13
CA ILE A 84 4.23 3.66 2.84
C ILE A 84 3.22 4.47 3.64
N LYS A 85 3.70 5.52 4.31
CA LYS A 85 2.83 6.53 4.93
C LYS A 85 2.77 7.78 4.07
N TYR A 86 1.56 8.23 3.75
CA TYR A 86 1.27 9.55 3.20
C TYR A 86 0.56 10.43 4.24
N ASN A 87 0.83 11.73 4.24
CA ASN A 87 0.01 12.68 5.00
C ASN A 87 -1.34 12.93 4.30
N SER A 88 -2.20 13.73 4.92
CA SER A 88 -3.54 14.04 4.39
C SER A 88 -3.53 14.77 3.03
N SER A 89 -2.43 15.46 2.70
CA SER A 89 -2.15 16.11 1.41
C SER A 89 -1.56 15.16 0.37
N GLY A 90 -1.25 13.91 0.75
CA GLY A 90 -0.66 12.90 -0.10
C GLY A 90 0.87 12.95 -0.20
N ASP A 91 1.56 13.74 0.63
CA ASP A 91 3.03 13.72 0.65
C ASP A 91 3.51 12.48 1.38
N GLN A 92 4.51 11.80 0.80
CA GLN A 92 5.12 10.64 1.44
C GLN A 92 5.93 11.10 2.66
N ILE A 93 5.60 10.56 3.83
CA ILE A 93 6.30 10.85 5.08
C ILE A 93 7.42 9.84 5.31
N TRP A 94 7.14 8.56 5.10
CA TRP A 94 8.14 7.50 5.17
C TRP A 94 7.71 6.28 4.36
N LYS A 95 8.68 5.41 4.06
CA LYS A 95 8.45 4.05 3.57
C LYS A 95 9.33 3.08 4.35
N ILE A 96 8.84 1.88 4.58
CA ILE A 96 9.59 0.77 5.17
C ILE A 96 9.43 -0.41 4.23
N VAL A 97 10.56 -0.99 3.83
CA VAL A 97 10.61 -2.24 3.07
C VAL A 97 11.02 -3.34 4.04
N TYR A 98 10.27 -4.44 4.04
CA TYR A 98 10.54 -5.63 4.82
C TYR A 98 10.99 -6.76 3.88
N ASP A 99 12.23 -7.18 4.07
CA ASP A 99 12.89 -8.31 3.41
C ASP A 99 13.40 -9.23 4.51
N ASN A 100 12.83 -10.43 4.62
CA ASN A 100 13.23 -11.41 5.64
C ASN A 100 14.48 -12.22 5.26
N GLY A 101 15.15 -11.94 4.15
CA GLY A 101 16.47 -12.48 3.80
C GLY A 101 16.54 -14.01 3.68
N SER A 102 15.41 -14.72 3.69
CA SER A 102 15.40 -16.18 3.58
C SER A 102 15.36 -16.56 2.10
N GLY A 103 16.49 -17.08 1.62
CA GLY A 103 16.69 -17.42 0.22
C GLY A 103 15.52 -18.18 -0.42
N ILE A 104 15.18 -17.73 -1.64
CA ILE A 104 14.56 -18.46 -2.74
C ILE A 104 13.15 -19.04 -2.53
N SER A 105 12.45 -18.88 -1.39
CA SER A 105 11.08 -19.46 -1.26
C SER A 105 10.10 -18.79 -0.28
N ALA A 106 10.44 -17.68 0.38
CA ALA A 106 9.47 -16.95 1.20
C ALA A 106 8.81 -15.85 0.35
N TYR A 107 7.51 -15.99 0.08
CA TYR A 107 6.69 -14.90 -0.40
C TYR A 107 6.21 -14.10 0.81
N ASP A 108 6.74 -12.90 1.03
CA ASP A 108 6.26 -12.01 2.08
C ASP A 108 5.11 -11.17 1.51
N LEU A 109 3.89 -11.70 1.63
CA LEU A 109 2.66 -11.05 1.11
C LEU A 109 1.82 -10.47 2.27
N PRO A 110 1.67 -9.15 2.36
CA PRO A 110 0.83 -8.54 3.38
C PRO A 110 -0.65 -8.77 3.02
N LEU A 111 -1.38 -9.41 3.93
CA LEU A 111 -2.81 -9.70 3.76
C LEU A 111 -3.69 -8.54 4.20
N ALA A 112 -3.33 -7.89 5.30
CA ALA A 112 -4.13 -6.84 5.89
C ALA A 112 -3.25 -5.83 6.62
N LEU A 113 -3.71 -4.57 6.62
CA LEU A 113 -3.20 -3.51 7.45
C LEU A 113 -4.35 -2.91 8.27
N VAL A 114 -4.16 -2.80 9.58
CA VAL A 114 -5.06 -2.05 10.47
C VAL A 114 -4.30 -0.94 11.18
N VAL A 115 -4.99 0.16 11.46
CA VAL A 115 -4.44 1.32 12.15
C VAL A 115 -5.25 1.54 13.41
N ASP A 116 -4.58 1.75 14.55
CA ASP A 116 -5.25 2.09 15.80
C ASP A 116 -5.49 3.62 15.93
N ASN A 117 -6.24 4.01 16.96
CA ASN A 117 -6.58 5.42 17.19
C ASN A 117 -5.38 6.31 17.55
N THR A 118 -4.21 5.72 17.81
CA THR A 118 -2.96 6.43 18.09
C THR A 118 -2.03 6.48 16.88
N GLY A 119 -2.43 5.88 15.76
CA GLY A 119 -1.65 5.85 14.52
C GLY A 119 -0.63 4.71 14.44
N ASN A 120 -0.69 3.72 15.33
CA ASN A 120 0.12 2.52 15.17
C ASN A 120 -0.48 1.65 14.07
N ILE A 121 0.38 1.02 13.28
CA ILE A 121 -0.01 0.10 12.22
C ILE A 121 0.31 -1.33 12.61
N PHE A 122 -0.58 -2.24 12.23
CA PHE A 122 -0.37 -3.68 12.34
C PHE A 122 -0.56 -4.27 10.95
N VAL A 123 0.49 -4.90 10.42
CA VAL A 123 0.49 -5.61 9.14
C VAL A 123 0.57 -7.09 9.42
N THR A 124 -0.28 -7.89 8.80
CA THR A 124 -0.30 -9.35 8.96
C THR A 124 0.18 -10.05 7.69
N GLU A 125 1.09 -11.00 7.84
CA GLU A 125 1.56 -11.92 6.80
C GLU A 125 1.16 -13.37 7.15
N PRO A 126 0.91 -14.24 6.15
CA PRO A 126 0.76 -15.67 6.40
C PRO A 126 2.15 -16.27 6.68
N VAL A 127 2.41 -16.64 7.94
CA VAL A 127 3.66 -17.33 8.31
C VAL A 127 3.71 -18.69 7.60
N HIS A 128 4.64 -18.86 6.65
CA HIS A 128 5.02 -20.17 6.16
C HIS A 128 5.93 -20.83 7.21
N LYS A 129 5.34 -21.61 8.12
CA LYS A 129 6.11 -22.59 8.89
C LYS A 129 6.46 -23.75 7.96
N THR A 130 7.74 -23.94 7.66
CA THR A 130 8.27 -25.23 7.20
C THR A 130 8.77 -26.05 8.37
#